data_AF-A0A2E8DWD7-F1
#
_entry.id   AF-A0A2E8DWD7-F1
#
_cell.length_a   1.000
_cell.length_b   1.000
_cell.length_c   1.000
_cell.angle_alpha   90.00
_cell.angle_beta   90.00
_cell.angle_gamma   90.00
#
_symmetry.space_group_name_H-M   'P 1'
#
loop_
_entity.id
_entity.type
_entity.pdbx_description
1 polymer ?
#
loop_
_entity_poly.entity_id
_entity_poly.type
_entity_poly.pdbx_seq_one_letter_code
_entity_poly.pdbx_strand_id
1 'polypeptide(L)'
;MKGTDHKLERQVEVLRLITPTVEKMMNRHVEKRKLWFSSDFLPSNEKSSPEDDRILTEARKHAQTIPDSVRASLVMNTITEEGLPHFHRFIAFHLGDEPVWRRWNFMWTAEEDRHGNVLRDYIRDTRLFDFRKVEQLQYDFIEAGFDPFDTRSPYQTLVYTSLQERATQVAHRNTGKQVGDREPLLNKILARIASEEALHYNFYRRAFREVLACDPNLALEAILKVMPSLNMPGIRMPGFRPMAELIRRTRIYGLWEYKDIVEEAISYWQIEVMKNLNDLGNKAQDTIMELPRRIQTAAEHLERRSTQKAFSLDVIYNRIMEF
;
A
#
# COMPACT_ATOMS: atom_id res chain seq x y z
N MET A 1 0.51 30.26 -12.89
CA MET A 1 -0.91 29.86 -12.74
C MET A 1 -1.52 29.35 -14.04
N LYS A 2 -1.45 30.05 -15.18
CA LYS A 2 -2.10 29.58 -16.45
C LYS A 2 -1.66 28.19 -16.97
N GLY A 3 -0.42 27.76 -16.71
CA GLY A 3 0.09 26.47 -17.22
C GLY A 3 -0.31 25.23 -16.39
N THR A 4 -0.63 25.39 -15.10
CA THR A 4 -1.06 24.29 -14.21
C THR A 4 -2.52 23.92 -14.47
N ASP A 5 -3.37 24.91 -14.73
CA ASP A 5 -4.80 24.67 -15.01
C ASP A 5 -4.98 23.88 -16.30
N HIS A 6 -4.23 24.21 -17.36
CA HIS A 6 -4.33 23.51 -18.64
C HIS A 6 -3.87 22.04 -18.57
N LYS A 7 -2.84 21.72 -17.77
CA LYS A 7 -2.42 20.32 -17.54
C LYS A 7 -3.50 19.53 -16.84
N LEU A 8 -4.16 20.12 -15.84
CA LEU A 8 -5.24 19.45 -15.12
C LEU A 8 -6.45 19.20 -16.03
N GLU A 9 -6.86 20.19 -16.83
CA GLU A 9 -7.94 20.04 -17.83
C GLU A 9 -7.67 18.88 -18.78
N ARG A 10 -6.45 18.80 -19.32
CA ARG A 10 -6.04 17.69 -20.20
C ARG A 10 -6.09 16.33 -19.49
N GLN A 11 -5.61 16.23 -18.26
CA GLN A 11 -5.67 14.99 -17.48
C GLN A 11 -7.13 14.54 -17.27
N VAL A 12 -8.03 15.47 -16.97
CA VAL A 12 -9.47 15.21 -16.80
C VAL A 12 -10.11 14.75 -18.12
N GLU A 13 -9.78 15.38 -19.24
CA GLU A 13 -10.26 14.97 -20.56
C GLU A 13 -9.85 13.51 -20.88
N VAL A 14 -8.61 13.14 -20.60
CA VAL A 14 -8.12 11.78 -20.83
C VAL A 14 -8.82 10.76 -19.94
N LEU A 15 -9.11 11.08 -18.67
CA LEU A 15 -9.89 10.19 -17.79
C LEU A 15 -11.31 9.95 -18.31
N ARG A 16 -11.94 10.98 -18.88
CA ARG A 16 -13.24 10.84 -19.55
C ARG A 16 -13.11 9.92 -20.77
N LEU A 17 -12.07 10.09 -21.57
CA LEU A 17 -11.83 9.28 -22.76
C LEU A 17 -11.68 7.79 -22.43
N ILE A 18 -10.96 7.45 -21.35
CA ILE A 18 -10.72 6.06 -20.94
C ILE A 18 -11.86 5.45 -20.12
N THR A 19 -12.91 6.22 -19.79
CA THR A 19 -14.04 5.78 -18.94
C THR A 19 -14.66 4.45 -19.40
N PRO A 20 -14.98 4.23 -20.69
CA PRO A 20 -15.54 2.95 -21.14
C PRO A 20 -14.62 1.74 -20.89
N THR A 21 -13.30 1.96 -20.93
CA THR A 21 -12.32 0.91 -20.60
C THR A 21 -12.27 0.66 -19.10
N VAL A 22 -12.31 1.72 -18.29
CA VAL A 22 -12.33 1.63 -16.83
C VAL A 22 -13.59 0.91 -16.34
N GLU A 23 -14.75 1.14 -16.95
CA GLU A 23 -15.98 0.40 -16.62
C GLU A 23 -15.84 -1.10 -16.88
N LYS A 24 -15.27 -1.49 -18.02
CA LYS A 24 -14.98 -2.90 -18.31
C LYS A 24 -13.98 -3.50 -17.33
N MET A 25 -12.99 -2.72 -16.89
CA MET A 25 -12.03 -3.15 -15.87
C MET A 25 -12.70 -3.36 -14.52
N MET A 26 -13.58 -2.45 -14.11
CA MET A 26 -14.32 -2.56 -12.85
C MET A 26 -15.22 -3.80 -12.85
N ASN A 27 -15.93 -4.07 -13.95
CA ASN A 27 -16.75 -5.28 -14.07
C ASN A 27 -15.90 -6.56 -13.94
N ARG A 28 -14.73 -6.60 -14.60
CA ARG A 28 -13.78 -7.72 -14.47
C ARG A 28 -13.21 -7.87 -13.06
N HIS A 29 -13.02 -6.76 -12.33
CA HIS A 29 -12.62 -6.80 -10.93
C HIS A 29 -13.71 -7.47 -10.09
N VAL A 30 -14.97 -7.02 -10.25
CA VAL A 30 -16.13 -7.59 -9.55
C VAL A 30 -16.33 -9.08 -9.88
N GLU A 31 -16.07 -9.52 -11.10
CA GLU A 31 -16.15 -10.94 -11.48
C GLU A 31 -15.04 -11.79 -10.84
N LYS A 32 -13.85 -11.21 -10.63
CA LYS A 32 -12.68 -11.93 -10.09
C LYS A 32 -12.60 -11.90 -8.57
N ARG A 33 -13.11 -10.85 -7.94
CA ARG A 33 -13.01 -10.69 -6.49
C ARG A 33 -13.73 -11.83 -5.79
N LYS A 34 -13.16 -12.28 -4.68
CA LYS A 34 -13.79 -13.24 -3.79
C LYS A 34 -14.13 -12.48 -2.52
N LEU A 35 -15.40 -12.22 -2.30
CA LEU A 35 -15.84 -11.52 -1.10
C LEU A 35 -15.50 -12.37 0.13
N TRP A 36 -15.04 -11.70 1.18
CA TRP A 36 -14.66 -12.28 2.47
C TRP A 36 -14.91 -11.24 3.55
N PHE A 37 -15.01 -11.67 4.80
CA PHE A 37 -15.27 -10.78 5.93
C PHE A 37 -14.36 -11.16 7.10
N SER A 38 -14.12 -10.22 8.02
CA SER A 38 -13.28 -10.47 9.21
C SER A 38 -13.76 -11.69 10.00
N SER A 39 -15.08 -11.88 10.08
CA SER A 39 -15.73 -13.02 10.75
C SER A 39 -15.44 -14.38 10.10
N ASP A 40 -14.99 -14.43 8.85
CA ASP A 40 -14.56 -15.68 8.20
C ASP A 40 -13.24 -16.21 8.79
N PHE A 41 -12.48 -15.34 9.49
CA PHE A 41 -11.20 -15.65 10.11
C PHE A 41 -11.27 -15.62 11.63
N LEU A 42 -12.00 -14.66 12.19
CA LEU A 42 -12.11 -14.41 13.62
C LEU A 42 -13.57 -14.57 14.05
N PRO A 43 -13.97 -15.74 14.56
CA PRO A 43 -15.32 -15.98 15.02
C PRO A 43 -15.75 -14.97 16.09
N SER A 44 -16.87 -14.28 15.85
CA SER A 44 -17.35 -13.18 16.71
C SER A 44 -18.86 -13.21 16.97
N ASN A 45 -19.54 -14.28 16.55
CA ASN A 45 -20.98 -14.44 16.76
C ASN A 45 -21.31 -14.61 18.25
N GLU A 46 -22.43 -14.04 18.70
CA GLU A 46 -22.98 -14.24 20.05
C GLU A 46 -23.13 -15.73 20.38
N LYS A 47 -23.54 -16.51 19.39
CA LYS A 47 -23.63 -17.97 19.47
C LYS A 47 -22.32 -18.57 18.96
N SER A 48 -21.34 -18.71 19.86
CA SER A 48 -20.08 -19.39 19.56
C SER A 48 -20.20 -20.90 19.76
N SER A 49 -19.43 -21.65 18.99
CA SER A 49 -19.20 -23.08 19.20
C SER A 49 -17.90 -23.31 19.99
N PRO A 50 -17.71 -24.50 20.59
CA PRO A 50 -16.41 -24.84 21.20
C PRO A 50 -15.22 -24.76 20.24
N GLU A 51 -15.45 -24.91 18.92
CA GLU A 51 -14.40 -24.77 17.91
C GLU A 51 -14.03 -23.30 17.69
N ASP A 52 -15.01 -22.38 17.73
CA ASP A 52 -14.76 -20.94 17.63
C ASP A 52 -13.86 -20.44 18.78
N ASP A 53 -14.17 -20.85 20.01
CA ASP A 53 -13.37 -20.54 21.19
C ASP A 53 -11.95 -21.13 21.11
N ARG A 54 -11.84 -22.31 20.49
CA ARG A 54 -10.57 -22.99 20.26
C ARG A 54 -9.70 -22.20 19.28
N ILE A 55 -10.26 -21.74 18.15
CA ILE A 55 -9.55 -20.91 17.17
C ILE A 55 -8.92 -19.69 17.85
N LEU A 56 -9.69 -18.96 18.67
CA LEU A 56 -9.20 -17.77 19.38
C LEU A 56 -8.14 -18.11 20.44
N THR A 57 -8.30 -19.23 21.15
CA THR A 57 -7.35 -19.68 22.18
C THR A 57 -6.01 -20.11 21.55
N GLU A 58 -6.05 -20.86 20.45
CA GLU A 58 -4.87 -21.26 19.70
C GLU A 58 -4.16 -20.03 19.10
N ALA A 59 -4.90 -19.11 18.49
CA ALA A 59 -4.34 -17.87 17.94
C ALA A 59 -3.60 -17.04 19.02
N ARG A 60 -4.20 -16.87 20.22
CA ARG A 60 -3.53 -16.21 21.36
C ARG A 60 -2.20 -16.87 21.73
N LYS A 61 -2.16 -18.21 21.76
CA LYS A 61 -0.94 -18.96 22.10
C LYS A 61 0.12 -18.81 21.02
N HIS A 62 -0.25 -19.01 19.77
CA HIS A 62 0.65 -18.92 18.63
C HIS A 62 1.22 -17.51 18.42
N ALA A 63 0.39 -16.48 18.59
CA ALA A 63 0.78 -15.08 18.47
C ALA A 63 1.91 -14.68 19.43
N GLN A 64 2.09 -15.37 20.56
CA GLN A 64 3.22 -15.14 21.47
C GLN A 64 4.58 -15.51 20.85
N THR A 65 4.59 -16.38 19.84
CA THR A 65 5.82 -16.93 19.23
C THR A 65 6.29 -16.17 17.98
N ILE A 66 5.51 -15.20 17.50
CA ILE A 66 5.85 -14.45 16.30
C ILE A 66 7.03 -13.49 16.58
N PRO A 67 7.96 -13.34 15.62
CA PRO A 67 9.12 -12.45 15.77
C PRO A 67 8.74 -10.98 15.98
N ASP A 68 9.62 -10.22 16.61
CA ASP A 68 9.38 -8.79 16.83
C ASP A 68 9.34 -7.98 15.52
N SER A 69 10.05 -8.42 14.47
CA SER A 69 9.93 -7.83 13.12
C SER A 69 8.52 -7.95 12.55
N VAL A 70 7.89 -9.11 12.76
CA VAL A 70 6.51 -9.37 12.37
C VAL A 70 5.56 -8.51 13.19
N ARG A 71 5.81 -8.35 14.50
CA ARG A 71 5.01 -7.48 15.37
C ARG A 71 5.05 -6.02 14.90
N ALA A 72 6.26 -5.50 14.62
CA ALA A 72 6.43 -4.14 14.12
C ALA A 72 5.74 -3.93 12.77
N SER A 73 5.91 -4.88 11.84
CA SER A 73 5.20 -4.85 10.55
C SER A 73 3.69 -4.90 10.72
N LEU A 74 3.19 -5.77 11.59
CA LEU A 74 1.76 -5.94 11.82
C LEU A 74 1.11 -4.66 12.38
N VAL A 75 1.75 -3.96 13.33
CA VAL A 75 1.26 -2.65 13.79
C VAL A 75 1.30 -1.65 12.65
N MET A 76 2.41 -1.56 11.92
CA MET A 76 2.54 -0.57 10.84
C MET A 76 1.51 -0.78 9.72
N ASN A 77 1.29 -2.03 9.32
CA ASN A 77 0.26 -2.41 8.37
C ASN A 77 -1.12 -2.04 8.92
N THR A 78 -1.47 -2.47 10.15
CA THR A 78 -2.78 -2.17 10.76
C THR A 78 -3.06 -0.66 10.79
N ILE A 79 -2.13 0.15 11.30
CA ILE A 79 -2.34 1.60 11.39
C ILE A 79 -2.41 2.24 10.01
N THR A 80 -1.67 1.73 9.03
CA THR A 80 -1.75 2.21 7.64
C THR A 80 -3.14 1.91 7.05
N GLU A 81 -3.67 0.69 7.21
CA GLU A 81 -5.02 0.32 6.75
C GLU A 81 -6.10 1.17 7.41
N GLU A 82 -6.01 1.40 8.72
CA GLU A 82 -6.95 2.27 9.46
C GLU A 82 -6.87 3.74 9.00
N GLY A 83 -5.84 4.11 8.24
CA GLY A 83 -5.72 5.39 7.53
C GLY A 83 -6.67 5.57 6.34
N LEU A 84 -7.56 4.60 6.08
CA LEU A 84 -8.52 4.61 4.97
C LEU A 84 -9.23 5.95 4.71
N PRO A 85 -9.65 6.75 5.71
CA PRO A 85 -10.23 8.07 5.46
C PRO A 85 -9.33 9.00 4.64
N HIS A 86 -8.00 8.94 4.83
CA HIS A 86 -7.03 9.71 4.06
C HIS A 86 -7.07 9.31 2.59
N PHE A 87 -7.03 8.00 2.33
CA PHE A 87 -6.93 7.46 0.99
C PHE A 87 -8.23 7.65 0.20
N HIS A 88 -9.38 7.43 0.84
CA HIS A 88 -10.68 7.71 0.24
C HIS A 88 -10.78 9.18 -0.20
N ARG A 89 -10.44 10.12 0.69
CA ARG A 89 -10.44 11.56 0.42
C ARG A 89 -9.44 11.94 -0.66
N PHE A 90 -8.23 11.37 -0.61
CA PHE A 90 -7.20 11.57 -1.63
C PHE A 90 -7.67 11.13 -3.02
N ILE A 91 -8.16 9.91 -3.17
CA ILE A 91 -8.67 9.39 -4.45
C ILE A 91 -9.83 10.24 -4.96
N ALA A 92 -10.80 10.57 -4.10
CA ALA A 92 -11.94 11.41 -4.46
C ALA A 92 -11.51 12.80 -4.95
N PHE A 93 -10.60 13.46 -4.23
CA PHE A 93 -10.10 14.79 -4.59
C PHE A 93 -9.39 14.77 -5.95
N HIS A 94 -8.57 13.74 -6.20
CA HIS A 94 -7.75 13.72 -7.41
C HIS A 94 -8.49 13.21 -8.65
N LEU A 95 -9.16 12.06 -8.58
CA LEU A 95 -9.83 11.46 -9.74
C LEU A 95 -11.15 12.15 -10.08
N GLY A 96 -11.72 12.92 -9.14
CA GLY A 96 -12.92 13.74 -9.35
C GLY A 96 -14.23 12.95 -9.40
N ASP A 97 -15.29 13.63 -9.83
CA ASP A 97 -16.67 13.17 -9.71
C ASP A 97 -17.19 12.34 -10.88
N GLU A 98 -16.32 11.98 -11.83
CA GLU A 98 -16.69 11.12 -12.95
C GLU A 98 -17.32 9.80 -12.43
N PRO A 99 -18.52 9.41 -12.90
CA PRO A 99 -19.30 8.36 -12.26
C PRO A 99 -18.59 7.00 -12.11
N VAL A 100 -17.69 6.65 -13.03
CA VAL A 100 -16.92 5.41 -12.94
C VAL A 100 -15.87 5.45 -11.83
N TRP A 101 -15.15 6.58 -11.69
CA TRP A 101 -14.09 6.74 -10.70
C TRP A 101 -14.67 6.84 -9.29
N ARG A 102 -15.81 7.51 -9.14
CA ARG A 102 -16.54 7.54 -7.86
C ARG A 102 -17.02 6.15 -7.45
N ARG A 103 -17.62 5.39 -8.37
CA ARG A 103 -18.05 4.00 -8.09
C ARG A 103 -16.88 3.09 -7.74
N TRP A 104 -15.76 3.22 -8.46
CA TRP A 104 -14.53 2.52 -8.13
C TRP A 104 -14.07 2.89 -6.72
N ASN A 105 -13.98 4.18 -6.39
CA ASN A 105 -13.53 4.62 -5.06
C ASN A 105 -14.41 4.05 -3.94
N PHE A 106 -15.73 4.05 -4.11
CA PHE A 106 -16.65 3.46 -3.13
C PHE A 106 -16.44 1.96 -2.95
N MET A 107 -16.29 1.22 -4.06
CA MET A 107 -16.06 -0.22 -4.01
C MET A 107 -14.70 -0.55 -3.42
N TRP A 108 -13.64 0.11 -3.87
CA TRP A 108 -12.28 -0.02 -3.34
C TRP A 108 -12.26 0.29 -1.85
N THR A 109 -12.89 1.37 -1.40
CA THR A 109 -12.98 1.73 0.02
C THR A 109 -13.69 0.66 0.84
N ALA A 110 -14.81 0.11 0.34
CA ALA A 110 -15.52 -0.97 1.01
C ALA A 110 -14.72 -2.28 1.07
N GLU A 111 -13.83 -2.48 0.10
CA GLU A 111 -12.92 -3.61 0.07
C GLU A 111 -11.79 -3.42 1.11
N GLU A 112 -11.11 -2.27 1.10
CA GLU A 112 -10.04 -1.87 2.02
C GLU A 112 -10.46 -1.79 3.49
N ASP A 113 -11.69 -1.35 3.79
CA ASP A 113 -12.21 -1.28 5.16
C ASP A 113 -12.04 -2.62 5.91
N ARG A 114 -12.16 -3.73 5.17
CA ARG A 114 -12.00 -5.07 5.72
C ARG A 114 -10.56 -5.40 6.10
N HIS A 115 -9.56 -4.79 5.46
CA HIS A 115 -8.14 -4.98 5.79
C HIS A 115 -7.84 -4.45 7.20
N GLY A 116 -8.22 -3.20 7.48
CA GLY A 116 -8.10 -2.59 8.80
C GLY A 116 -8.86 -3.41 9.85
N ASN A 117 -10.14 -3.68 9.60
CA ASN A 117 -11.00 -4.43 10.52
C ASN A 117 -10.40 -5.79 10.93
N VAL A 118 -10.01 -6.64 9.97
CA VAL A 118 -9.51 -7.99 10.29
C VAL A 118 -8.16 -7.95 11.01
N LEU A 119 -7.28 -7.01 10.65
CA LEU A 119 -5.99 -6.86 11.32
C LEU A 119 -6.19 -6.35 12.75
N ARG A 120 -7.01 -5.30 12.92
CA ARG A 120 -7.34 -4.70 14.22
C ARG A 120 -8.01 -5.71 15.15
N ASP A 121 -8.98 -6.48 14.64
CA ASP A 121 -9.64 -7.55 15.39
C ASP A 121 -8.62 -8.62 15.81
N TYR A 122 -7.77 -9.09 14.89
CA TYR A 122 -6.74 -10.08 15.19
C TYR A 122 -5.81 -9.60 16.32
N ILE A 123 -5.28 -8.38 16.21
CA ILE A 123 -4.30 -7.87 17.18
C ILE A 123 -4.93 -7.59 18.56
N ARG A 124 -6.22 -7.23 18.58
CA ARG A 124 -7.01 -7.07 19.81
C ARG A 124 -7.25 -8.42 20.48
N ASP A 125 -7.76 -9.38 19.72
CA ASP A 125 -8.26 -10.63 20.27
C ASP A 125 -7.13 -11.57 20.68
N THR A 126 -5.98 -11.49 19.99
CA THR A 126 -4.73 -12.18 20.38
C THR A 126 -3.97 -11.49 21.51
N ARG A 127 -4.36 -10.28 21.92
CA ARG A 127 -3.73 -9.47 22.98
C ARG A 127 -2.23 -9.27 22.74
N LEU A 128 -1.87 -8.96 21.50
CA LEU A 128 -0.49 -8.94 21.05
C LEU A 128 0.28 -7.69 21.50
N PHE A 129 -0.43 -6.59 21.75
CA PHE A 129 0.10 -5.24 21.99
C PHE A 129 -0.50 -4.59 23.24
N ASP A 130 0.08 -3.47 23.68
CA ASP A 130 -0.65 -2.50 24.49
C ASP A 130 -1.69 -1.82 23.59
N PHE A 131 -2.93 -2.26 23.70
CA PHE A 131 -3.97 -1.85 22.77
C PHE A 131 -4.34 -0.37 22.90
N ARG A 132 -4.16 0.24 24.07
CA ARG A 132 -4.39 1.68 24.23
C ARG A 132 -3.36 2.48 23.45
N LYS A 133 -2.12 2.01 23.39
CA LYS A 133 -1.06 2.60 22.55
C LYS A 133 -1.33 2.42 21.06
N VAL A 134 -1.89 1.28 20.64
CA VAL A 134 -2.35 1.08 19.25
C VAL A 134 -3.41 2.11 18.89
N GLU A 135 -4.44 2.28 19.74
CA GLU A 135 -5.51 3.26 19.52
C GLU A 135 -5.00 4.70 19.47
N GLN A 136 -4.03 5.05 20.34
CA GLN A 136 -3.41 6.37 20.29
C GLN A 136 -2.61 6.58 19.01
N LEU A 137 -1.84 5.58 18.55
CA LEU A 137 -1.12 5.66 17.28
C LEU A 137 -2.07 5.83 16.09
N GLN A 138 -3.21 5.13 16.11
CA GLN A 138 -4.26 5.27 15.11
C GLN A 138 -4.83 6.69 15.13
N TYR A 139 -5.18 7.21 16.32
CA TYR A 139 -5.67 8.59 16.47
C TYR A 139 -4.67 9.61 15.93
N ASP A 140 -3.41 9.56 16.38
CA ASP A 140 -2.36 10.52 15.98
C ASP A 140 -2.12 10.48 14.47
N PHE A 141 -2.13 9.28 13.86
CA PHE A 141 -1.95 9.12 12.42
C PHE A 141 -3.13 9.67 11.62
N ILE A 142 -4.37 9.43 12.06
CA ILE A 142 -5.57 9.97 11.41
C ILE A 142 -5.62 11.49 11.59
N GLU A 143 -5.36 12.01 12.77
CA GLU A 143 -5.34 13.47 13.02
C GLU A 143 -4.27 14.18 12.19
N ALA A 144 -3.10 13.56 12.00
CA ALA A 144 -1.99 14.16 11.27
C ALA A 144 -2.27 14.40 9.77
N GLY A 145 -3.26 13.72 9.19
CA GLY A 145 -3.54 13.80 7.76
C GLY A 145 -2.47 13.11 6.90
N PHE A 146 -2.84 12.78 5.66
CA PHE A 146 -1.89 12.33 4.66
C PHE A 146 -2.28 12.81 3.25
N ASP A 147 -1.37 13.52 2.59
CA ASP A 147 -1.43 13.88 1.18
C ASP A 147 -0.06 13.60 0.56
N PRO A 148 0.07 12.73 -0.46
CA PRO A 148 1.35 12.40 -1.05
C PRO A 148 1.91 13.50 -1.97
N PHE A 149 1.09 14.48 -2.36
CA PHE A 149 1.49 15.64 -3.17
C PHE A 149 0.49 16.80 -3.08
N ASP A 150 0.98 18.04 -3.23
CA ASP A 150 0.22 19.27 -2.95
C ASP A 150 -0.75 19.71 -4.06
N THR A 151 -0.59 19.18 -5.27
CA THR A 151 -1.34 19.64 -6.46
C THR A 151 -2.25 18.57 -7.01
N ARG A 152 -3.49 18.94 -7.35
CA ARG A 152 -4.43 18.00 -7.98
C ARG A 152 -3.86 17.42 -9.28
N SER A 153 -3.53 16.13 -9.29
CA SER A 153 -3.15 15.42 -10.50
C SER A 153 -3.68 13.98 -10.50
N PRO A 154 -4.70 13.68 -11.33
CA PRO A 154 -5.14 12.30 -11.53
C PRO A 154 -4.04 11.36 -12.01
N TYR A 155 -3.13 11.83 -12.87
CA TYR A 155 -2.06 10.98 -13.39
C TYR A 155 -1.10 10.56 -12.29
N GLN A 156 -0.65 11.51 -11.45
CA GLN A 156 0.18 11.18 -10.28
C GLN A 156 -0.56 10.25 -9.32
N THR A 157 -1.88 10.40 -9.18
CA THR A 157 -2.71 9.54 -8.35
C THR A 157 -2.70 8.10 -8.84
N LEU A 158 -2.91 7.88 -10.14
CA LEU A 158 -2.88 6.53 -10.72
C LEU A 158 -1.49 5.88 -10.65
N VAL A 159 -0.41 6.66 -10.79
CA VAL A 159 0.95 6.15 -10.54
C VAL A 159 1.12 5.79 -9.06
N TYR A 160 0.74 6.70 -8.17
CA TYR A 160 0.91 6.55 -6.72
C TYR A 160 0.17 5.34 -6.19
N THR A 161 -1.12 5.19 -6.52
CA THR A 161 -1.92 4.04 -6.09
C THR A 161 -1.39 2.75 -6.69
N SER A 162 -0.96 2.73 -7.97
CA SER A 162 -0.32 1.53 -8.55
C SER A 162 0.90 1.08 -7.75
N LEU A 163 1.76 2.01 -7.32
CA LEU A 163 2.97 1.68 -6.57
C LEU A 163 2.68 1.34 -5.11
N GLN A 164 1.73 2.04 -4.47
CA GLN A 164 1.33 1.76 -3.08
C GLN A 164 0.67 0.40 -2.94
N GLU A 165 -0.30 0.06 -3.78
CA GLU A 165 -1.00 -1.23 -3.78
C GLU A 165 -0.04 -2.41 -3.96
N ARG A 166 1.00 -2.22 -4.78
CA ARG A 166 2.05 -3.22 -4.93
C ARG A 166 2.96 -3.27 -3.70
N ALA A 167 3.21 -2.14 -3.05
CA ALA A 167 4.01 -2.06 -1.84
C ALA A 167 3.33 -2.72 -0.64
N THR A 168 2.06 -2.40 -0.39
CA THR A 168 1.20 -3.03 0.64
C THR A 168 1.05 -4.52 0.39
N GLN A 169 0.79 -4.94 -0.85
CA GLN A 169 0.79 -6.34 -1.22
C GLN A 169 2.10 -7.06 -0.83
N VAL A 170 3.25 -6.47 -1.16
CA VAL A 170 4.56 -7.05 -0.84
C VAL A 170 4.78 -7.10 0.67
N ALA A 171 4.44 -6.03 1.40
CA ALA A 171 4.57 -5.95 2.85
C ALA A 171 3.71 -7.02 3.56
N HIS A 172 2.43 -7.15 3.22
CA HIS A 172 1.54 -8.19 3.76
C HIS A 172 2.04 -9.59 3.45
N ARG A 173 2.40 -9.85 2.18
CA ARG A 173 2.92 -11.15 1.75
C ARG A 173 4.20 -11.53 2.48
N ASN A 174 5.16 -10.61 2.58
CA ASN A 174 6.45 -10.88 3.21
C ASN A 174 6.31 -11.00 4.74
N THR A 175 5.41 -10.23 5.36
CA THR A 175 5.04 -10.42 6.77
C THR A 175 4.47 -11.82 6.99
N GLY A 176 3.54 -12.26 6.13
CA GLY A 176 2.98 -13.62 6.20
C GLY A 176 4.05 -14.70 6.06
N LYS A 177 5.01 -14.54 5.13
CA LYS A 177 6.14 -15.48 5.00
C LYS A 177 6.98 -15.59 6.28
N GLN A 178 7.19 -14.48 7.00
CA GLN A 178 7.95 -14.50 8.27
C GLN A 178 7.15 -15.05 9.45
N VAL A 179 5.81 -14.91 9.42
CA VAL A 179 4.93 -15.63 10.35
C VAL A 179 5.12 -17.14 10.15
N GLY A 180 5.05 -17.61 8.91
CA GLY A 180 5.14 -19.03 8.56
C GLY A 180 4.11 -19.86 9.33
N ASP A 181 4.50 -21.06 9.76
CA ASP A 181 3.62 -21.97 10.50
C ASP A 181 3.50 -21.63 11.99
N ARG A 182 4.19 -20.57 12.46
CA ARG A 182 4.15 -20.15 13.88
C ARG A 182 2.77 -19.64 14.27
N GLU A 183 2.09 -18.98 13.33
CA GLU A 183 0.71 -18.57 13.54
C GLU A 183 -0.12 -18.64 12.24
N PRO A 184 -0.73 -19.82 11.97
CA PRO A 184 -1.41 -20.09 10.70
C PRO A 184 -2.60 -19.18 10.40
N LEU A 185 -3.33 -18.71 11.42
CA LEU A 185 -4.47 -17.81 11.20
C LEU A 185 -4.01 -16.45 10.67
N LEU A 186 -3.00 -15.84 11.30
CA LEU A 186 -2.41 -14.59 10.81
C LEU A 186 -1.84 -14.74 9.40
N ASN A 187 -1.16 -15.86 9.11
CA ASN A 187 -0.65 -16.12 7.76
C ASN A 187 -1.77 -16.13 6.72
N LYS A 188 -2.91 -16.80 7.02
CA LYS A 188 -4.10 -16.81 6.15
C LYS A 188 -4.71 -15.42 5.96
N ILE A 189 -4.80 -14.62 7.02
CA ILE A 189 -5.30 -13.23 6.96
C ILE A 189 -4.42 -12.39 6.04
N LEU A 190 -3.10 -12.38 6.27
CA LEU A 190 -2.14 -11.61 5.47
C LEU A 190 -2.11 -12.05 4.01
N ALA A 191 -2.24 -13.36 3.75
CA ALA A 191 -2.33 -13.88 2.40
C ALA A 191 -3.62 -13.44 1.69
N ARG A 192 -4.74 -13.33 2.43
CA ARG A 192 -6.01 -12.84 1.90
C ARG A 192 -5.91 -11.37 1.51
N ILE A 193 -5.41 -10.51 2.40
CA ILE A 193 -5.20 -9.09 2.14
C ILE A 193 -4.29 -8.91 0.92
N ALA A 194 -3.11 -9.55 0.92
CA ALA A 194 -2.18 -9.48 -0.21
C ALA A 194 -2.76 -9.98 -1.56
N SER A 195 -3.79 -10.83 -1.53
CA SER A 195 -4.48 -11.27 -2.75
C SER A 195 -5.47 -10.24 -3.28
N GLU A 196 -6.07 -9.43 -2.41
CA GLU A 196 -7.00 -8.36 -2.76
C GLU A 196 -6.25 -7.12 -3.27
N GLU A 197 -5.18 -6.73 -2.59
CA GLU A 197 -4.20 -5.71 -3.01
C GLU A 197 -3.66 -6.01 -4.43
N ALA A 198 -3.49 -7.31 -4.76
CA ALA A 198 -3.12 -7.74 -6.11
C ALA A 198 -4.13 -7.31 -7.17
N LEU A 199 -5.43 -7.37 -6.86
CA LEU A 199 -6.51 -7.01 -7.76
C LEU A 199 -6.58 -5.49 -7.91
N HIS A 200 -6.45 -4.74 -6.82
CA HIS A 200 -6.39 -3.29 -6.84
C HIS A 200 -5.18 -2.77 -7.61
N TYR A 201 -3.99 -3.30 -7.35
CA TYR A 201 -2.78 -3.01 -8.15
C TYR A 201 -3.02 -3.27 -9.64
N ASN A 202 -3.63 -4.40 -9.99
CA ASN A 202 -3.97 -4.73 -11.37
C ASN A 202 -4.92 -3.71 -12.00
N PHE A 203 -5.88 -3.18 -11.25
CA PHE A 203 -6.79 -2.14 -11.72
C PHE A 203 -6.03 -0.84 -11.99
N TYR A 204 -5.31 -0.30 -11.00
CA TYR A 204 -4.63 0.99 -11.12
C TYR A 204 -3.52 0.98 -12.17
N ARG A 205 -2.66 -0.06 -12.20
CA ARG A 205 -1.56 -0.12 -13.17
C ARG A 205 -2.07 -0.20 -14.60
N ARG A 206 -3.21 -0.86 -14.81
CA ARG A 206 -3.86 -0.95 -16.12
C ARG A 206 -4.51 0.36 -16.51
N ALA A 207 -5.19 1.03 -15.58
CA ALA A 207 -5.76 2.36 -15.84
C ALA A 207 -4.67 3.35 -16.27
N PHE A 208 -3.53 3.32 -15.59
CA PHE A 208 -2.41 4.18 -15.97
C PHE A 208 -1.78 3.80 -17.32
N ARG A 209 -1.82 2.52 -17.71
CA ARG A 209 -1.44 2.11 -19.07
C ARG A 209 -2.33 2.73 -20.15
N GLU A 210 -3.64 2.83 -19.91
CA GLU A 210 -4.56 3.53 -20.83
C GLU A 210 -4.22 5.02 -20.92
N VAL A 211 -3.88 5.65 -19.78
CA VAL A 211 -3.40 7.05 -19.75
C VAL A 211 -2.13 7.22 -20.59
N LEU A 212 -1.14 6.33 -20.45
CA LEU A 212 0.09 6.37 -21.24
C LEU A 212 -0.17 6.23 -22.75
N ALA A 213 -1.18 5.45 -23.15
CA ALA A 213 -1.55 5.30 -24.55
C ALA A 213 -2.20 6.57 -25.13
N CYS A 214 -2.91 7.36 -24.32
CA CYS A 214 -3.59 8.58 -24.75
C CYS A 214 -2.70 9.84 -24.64
N ASP A 215 -1.82 9.90 -23.66
CA ASP A 215 -1.07 11.11 -23.30
C ASP A 215 0.31 10.79 -22.71
N PRO A 216 1.22 10.20 -23.52
CA PRO A 216 2.46 9.64 -23.01
C PRO A 216 3.38 10.69 -22.39
N ASN A 217 3.43 11.91 -22.92
CA ASN A 217 4.35 12.95 -22.42
C ASN A 217 3.99 13.41 -21.00
N LEU A 218 2.72 13.74 -20.73
CA LEU A 218 2.28 14.14 -19.39
C LEU A 218 2.25 12.95 -18.42
N ALA A 219 1.97 11.75 -18.91
CA ALA A 219 2.02 10.54 -18.10
C ALA A 219 3.45 10.24 -17.62
N LEU A 220 4.46 10.33 -18.49
CA LEU A 220 5.88 10.19 -18.09
C LEU A 220 6.31 11.27 -17.08
N GLU A 221 5.84 12.52 -17.23
CA GLU A 221 6.06 13.57 -16.22
C GLU A 221 5.47 13.18 -14.86
N ALA A 222 4.28 12.56 -14.84
CA ALA A 222 3.65 12.11 -13.60
C ALA A 222 4.45 10.97 -12.94
N ILE A 223 4.99 10.02 -13.72
CA ILE A 223 5.88 8.98 -13.20
C ILE A 223 7.07 9.62 -12.48
N LEU A 224 7.72 10.60 -13.10
CA LEU A 224 8.89 11.28 -12.51
C LEU A 224 8.60 12.04 -11.22
N LYS A 225 7.35 12.48 -11.00
CA LYS A 225 6.97 13.16 -9.76
C LYS A 225 6.75 12.21 -8.60
N VAL A 226 6.43 10.95 -8.88
CA VAL A 226 6.00 9.98 -7.86
C VAL A 226 7.05 8.89 -7.63
N MET A 227 7.49 8.23 -8.70
CA MET A 227 8.30 7.02 -8.64
C MET A 227 9.71 7.20 -8.03
N PRO A 228 10.41 8.33 -8.16
CA PRO A 228 11.73 8.48 -7.54
C PRO A 228 11.71 8.51 -6.01
N SER A 229 10.60 8.94 -5.41
CA SER A 229 10.44 9.10 -3.96
C SER A 229 8.98 8.89 -3.57
N LEU A 230 8.56 7.64 -3.52
CA LEU A 230 7.20 7.28 -3.12
C LEU A 230 6.96 7.70 -1.66
N ASN A 231 6.06 8.66 -1.44
CA ASN A 231 5.68 9.08 -0.10
C ASN A 231 4.87 7.98 0.60
N MET A 232 5.49 7.33 1.59
CA MET A 232 4.82 6.30 2.38
C MET A 232 3.83 6.93 3.37
N PRO A 233 2.58 6.44 3.47
CA PRO A 233 1.59 6.96 4.41
C PRO A 233 2.09 6.98 5.86
N GLY A 234 2.79 5.91 6.27
CA GLY A 234 3.31 5.75 7.61
C GLY A 234 4.29 6.83 8.08
N ILE A 235 4.83 7.70 7.21
CA ILE A 235 5.82 8.72 7.61
C ILE A 235 5.28 9.72 8.64
N ARG A 236 3.96 9.87 8.73
CA ARG A 236 3.25 10.73 9.69
C ARG A 236 2.98 10.02 11.03
N MET A 237 3.22 8.72 11.11
CA MET A 237 3.01 7.91 12.32
C MET A 237 4.12 8.16 13.35
N PRO A 238 3.78 8.35 14.64
CA PRO A 238 4.77 8.35 15.72
C PRO A 238 5.56 7.03 15.73
N GLY A 239 6.89 7.12 15.87
CA GLY A 239 7.75 5.92 15.88
C GLY A 239 7.95 5.23 14.53
N PHE A 240 7.53 5.84 13.41
CA PHE A 240 7.68 5.25 12.07
C PHE A 240 9.12 4.85 11.72
N ARG A 241 10.09 5.75 11.89
CA ARG A 241 11.48 5.53 11.47
C ARG A 241 12.11 4.26 12.05
N PRO A 242 12.07 4.03 13.38
CA PRO A 242 12.62 2.79 13.94
C PRO A 242 11.86 1.54 13.42
N MET A 243 10.52 1.56 13.35
CA MET A 243 9.74 0.45 12.77
C MET A 243 10.14 0.14 11.33
N ALA A 244 10.21 1.17 10.48
CA ALA A 244 10.60 1.04 9.09
C ALA A 244 12.00 0.47 8.92
N GLU A 245 12.94 0.81 9.81
CA GLU A 245 14.30 0.26 9.79
C GLU A 245 14.33 -1.25 10.10
N LEU A 246 13.57 -1.70 11.10
CA LEU A 246 13.46 -3.12 11.43
C LEU A 246 12.78 -3.93 10.29
N ILE A 247 11.72 -3.39 9.72
CA ILE A 247 10.97 -3.98 8.59
C ILE A 247 11.87 -4.09 7.35
N ARG A 248 12.69 -3.07 7.08
CA ARG A 248 13.67 -3.06 6.00
C ARG A 248 14.74 -4.13 6.19
N ARG A 249 15.36 -4.19 7.38
CA ARG A 249 16.44 -5.16 7.68
C ARG A 249 15.98 -6.59 7.56
N THR A 250 14.74 -6.86 7.92
CA THR A 250 14.15 -8.19 7.81
C THR A 250 13.59 -8.50 6.43
N ARG A 251 13.77 -7.62 5.43
CA ARG A 251 13.27 -7.81 4.05
C ARG A 251 11.75 -8.00 3.97
N ILE A 252 11.02 -7.36 4.89
CA ILE A 252 9.55 -7.26 4.77
C ILE A 252 9.24 -6.22 3.69
N TYR A 253 9.76 -5.01 3.84
CA TYR A 253 9.65 -3.94 2.86
C TYR A 253 10.77 -2.92 3.03
N GLY A 254 11.38 -2.50 1.91
CA GLY A 254 12.48 -1.57 1.87
C GLY A 254 12.83 -1.15 0.45
N LEU A 255 13.99 -0.52 0.26
CA LEU A 255 14.43 -0.03 -1.06
C LEU A 255 14.65 -1.17 -2.08
N TRP A 256 15.02 -2.37 -1.63
CA TRP A 256 15.15 -3.53 -2.51
C TRP A 256 13.81 -4.00 -3.04
N GLU A 257 12.83 -4.16 -2.15
CA GLU A 257 11.47 -4.51 -2.55
C GLU A 257 10.88 -3.40 -3.44
N TYR A 258 11.13 -2.13 -3.12
CA TYR A 258 10.68 -1.00 -3.94
C TYR A 258 11.32 -0.96 -5.33
N LYS A 259 12.61 -1.29 -5.46
CA LYS A 259 13.30 -1.43 -6.75
C LYS A 259 12.57 -2.44 -7.64
N ASP A 260 12.24 -3.61 -7.12
CA ASP A 260 11.57 -4.66 -7.89
C ASP A 260 10.16 -4.20 -8.35
N ILE A 261 9.46 -3.43 -7.51
CA ILE A 261 8.17 -2.81 -7.87
C ILE A 261 8.34 -1.83 -9.02
N VAL A 262 9.38 -1.00 -8.98
CA VAL A 262 9.68 -0.01 -10.03
C VAL A 262 10.03 -0.70 -11.34
N GLU A 263 10.87 -1.74 -11.32
CA GLU A 263 11.21 -2.53 -12.50
C GLU A 263 9.98 -3.19 -13.12
N GLU A 264 9.11 -3.77 -12.28
CA GLU A 264 7.85 -4.37 -12.73
C GLU A 264 6.93 -3.34 -13.38
N ALA A 265 6.78 -2.16 -12.77
CA ALA A 265 5.94 -1.08 -13.30
C ALA A 265 6.46 -0.56 -14.64
N ILE A 266 7.77 -0.30 -14.76
CA ILE A 266 8.43 0.12 -16.00
C ILE A 266 8.20 -0.90 -17.11
N SER A 267 8.39 -2.19 -16.80
CA SER A 267 8.18 -3.29 -17.75
C SER A 267 6.71 -3.40 -18.18
N TYR A 268 5.77 -3.40 -17.23
CA TYR A 268 4.34 -3.53 -17.52
C TYR A 268 3.81 -2.37 -18.37
N TRP A 269 4.26 -1.15 -18.08
CA TRP A 269 3.90 0.04 -18.84
C TRP A 269 4.65 0.18 -20.17
N GLN A 270 5.63 -0.68 -20.44
CA GLN A 270 6.42 -0.70 -21.67
C GLN A 270 7.11 0.65 -21.93
N ILE A 271 7.62 1.29 -20.88
CA ILE A 271 8.20 2.64 -20.96
C ILE A 271 9.37 2.68 -21.94
N GLU A 272 10.23 1.66 -21.96
CA GLU A 272 11.41 1.58 -22.83
C GLU A 272 11.10 1.71 -24.32
N VAL A 273 10.00 1.13 -24.78
CA VAL A 273 9.68 1.04 -26.22
C VAL A 273 8.73 2.14 -26.70
N MET A 274 8.39 3.10 -25.83
CA MET A 274 7.57 4.25 -26.22
C MET A 274 8.29 5.11 -27.26
N LYS A 275 7.53 5.55 -28.26
CA LYS A 275 8.01 6.37 -29.39
C LYS A 275 7.13 7.60 -29.57
N ASN A 276 7.56 8.52 -30.43
CA ASN A 276 6.85 9.76 -30.75
C ASN A 276 6.66 10.68 -29.53
N LEU A 277 7.62 10.65 -28.61
CA LEU A 277 7.68 11.55 -27.47
C LEU A 277 8.28 12.90 -27.90
N ASN A 278 7.88 13.98 -27.24
CA ASN A 278 8.56 15.26 -27.37
C ASN A 278 9.86 15.26 -26.54
N ASP A 279 10.65 16.33 -26.60
CA ASP A 279 11.94 16.41 -25.90
C ASP A 279 11.82 16.19 -24.38
N LEU A 280 10.75 16.71 -23.76
CA LEU A 280 10.49 16.49 -22.34
C LEU A 280 10.13 15.03 -22.05
N GLY A 281 9.34 14.40 -22.91
CA GLY A 281 8.98 13.00 -22.83
C GLY A 281 10.19 12.07 -23.00
N ASN A 282 11.06 12.31 -23.98
CA ASN A 282 12.30 11.56 -24.17
C ASN A 282 13.21 11.67 -22.93
N LYS A 283 13.42 12.89 -22.41
CA LYS A 283 14.20 13.08 -21.18
C LYS A 283 13.56 12.38 -19.97
N ALA A 284 12.23 12.37 -19.90
CA ALA A 284 11.51 11.70 -18.83
C ALA A 284 11.68 10.18 -18.92
N GLN A 285 11.53 9.61 -20.11
CA GLN A 285 11.77 8.20 -20.40
C GLN A 285 13.19 7.78 -19.97
N ASP A 286 14.23 8.49 -20.44
CA ASP A 286 15.63 8.22 -20.07
C ASP A 286 15.83 8.24 -18.54
N THR A 287 15.24 9.23 -17.86
CA THR A 287 15.36 9.36 -16.40
C THR A 287 14.65 8.22 -15.67
N ILE A 288 13.49 7.79 -16.15
CA ILE A 288 12.70 6.68 -15.58
C ILE A 288 13.48 5.37 -15.71
N MET A 289 14.09 5.11 -16.87
CA MET A 289 14.86 3.89 -17.11
C MET A 289 16.08 3.77 -16.19
N GLU A 290 16.62 4.89 -15.68
CA GLU A 290 17.71 4.91 -14.70
C GLU A 290 17.26 4.69 -13.25
N LEU A 291 15.96 4.76 -12.94
CA LEU A 291 15.46 4.70 -11.56
C LEU A 291 15.81 3.39 -10.83
N PRO A 292 15.64 2.18 -11.42
CA PRO A 292 16.02 0.94 -10.75
C PRO A 292 17.46 0.95 -10.23
N ARG A 293 18.40 1.40 -11.08
CA ARG A 293 19.81 1.50 -10.73
C ARG A 293 20.06 2.52 -9.62
N ARG A 294 19.39 3.68 -9.67
CA ARG A 294 19.50 4.70 -8.61
C ARG A 294 18.98 4.19 -7.26
N ILE A 295 17.84 3.49 -7.26
CA ILE A 295 17.25 2.89 -6.06
C ILE A 295 18.19 1.81 -5.50
N GLN A 296 18.76 0.97 -6.36
CA GLN A 296 19.77 -0.01 -5.97
C GLN A 296 20.96 0.64 -5.27
N THR A 297 21.56 1.67 -5.87
CA THR A 297 22.69 2.39 -5.26
C THR A 297 22.31 2.98 -3.90
N ALA A 298 21.10 3.53 -3.77
CA ALA A 298 20.60 4.03 -2.49
C ALA A 298 20.43 2.91 -1.44
N ALA A 299 19.94 1.73 -1.85
CA ALA A 299 19.79 0.56 -1.00
C ALA A 299 21.14 0.06 -0.48
N GLU A 300 22.12 -0.11 -1.36
CA GLU A 300 23.49 -0.53 -1.01
C GLU A 300 24.15 0.46 -0.06
N HIS A 301 23.98 1.76 -0.29
CA HIS A 301 24.52 2.80 0.58
C HIS A 301 23.88 2.80 1.96
N LEU A 302 22.56 2.60 2.03
CA LEU A 302 21.82 2.50 3.28
C LEU A 302 22.28 1.28 4.10
N GLU A 303 22.51 0.14 3.45
CA GLU A 303 23.03 -1.08 4.10
C GLU A 303 24.43 -0.88 4.67
N ARG A 304 25.33 -0.18 3.96
CA ARG A 304 26.69 0.12 4.45
C ARG A 304 26.71 1.03 5.67
N ARG A 305 25.74 1.93 5.80
CA ARG A 305 25.62 2.88 6.93
C ARG A 305 24.82 2.32 8.10
N SER A 306 24.22 1.16 7.91
CA SER A 306 23.34 0.49 8.85
C SER A 306 24.15 0.05 10.08
N THR A 307 23.99 0.74 11.21
CA THR A 307 24.63 0.39 12.49
C THR A 307 23.65 -0.38 13.36
N GLN A 308 24.15 -1.28 14.20
CA GLN A 308 23.30 -2.01 15.15
C GLN A 308 22.74 -1.00 16.16
N LYS A 309 21.41 -0.93 16.30
CA LYS A 309 20.76 -0.02 17.24
C LYS A 309 19.63 -0.74 17.95
N ALA A 310 19.69 -0.78 19.27
CA ALA A 310 18.55 -1.18 20.08
C ALA A 310 17.50 -0.06 20.06
N PHE A 311 16.24 -0.40 19.81
CA PHE A 311 15.12 0.47 20.14
C PHE A 311 13.98 -0.33 20.75
N SER A 312 13.17 0.36 21.54
CA SER A 312 11.91 -0.16 22.07
C SER A 312 10.75 0.52 21.36
N LEU A 313 9.63 -0.19 21.22
CA LEU A 313 8.35 0.45 20.88
C LEU A 313 7.40 0.24 22.06
N ASP A 314 6.82 1.34 22.54
CA ASP A 314 5.81 1.30 23.60
C ASP A 314 4.67 0.32 23.28
N VAL A 315 4.25 0.29 22.01
CA VAL A 315 3.14 -0.54 21.53
C VAL A 315 3.37 -2.05 21.72
N ILE A 316 4.62 -2.50 21.79
CA ILE A 316 4.98 -3.91 22.07
C ILE A 316 5.49 -4.11 23.50
N TYR A 317 5.03 -3.31 24.47
CA TYR A 317 5.47 -3.37 25.87
C TYR A 317 6.96 -3.11 26.07
N ASN A 318 7.52 -2.15 25.32
CA ASN A 318 8.92 -1.75 25.41
C ASN A 318 9.92 -2.90 25.19
N ARG A 319 9.52 -3.96 24.48
CA ARG A 319 10.46 -5.01 24.07
C ARG A 319 11.61 -4.36 23.31
N ILE A 320 12.83 -4.63 23.78
CA ILE A 320 14.05 -4.17 23.14
C ILE A 320 14.27 -5.09 21.96
N MET A 321 14.26 -4.51 20.77
CA MET A 321 14.58 -5.23 19.56
C MET A 321 16.00 -4.85 19.15
N GLU A 322 16.85 -5.87 19.01
CA GLU A 322 18.23 -5.72 18.54
C GLU A 322 18.31 -6.19 17.08
N PHE A 323 18.99 -5.42 16.25
CA PHE A 323 19.30 -5.73 14.85
C PHE A 323 20.44 -4.90 14.32
#